data_AF-A0A6S7GPI8-F1
#
_entry.id   AF-A0A6S7GPI8-F1
#
_cell.length_a   1.000
_cell.length_b   1.000
_cell.length_c   1.000
_cell.angle_alpha   90.00
_cell.angle_beta   90.00
_cell.angle_gamma   90.00
#
_symmetry.space_group_name_H-M   'P 1'
#
loop_
_entity.id
_entity.type
_entity.pdbx_description
1 polymer ?
#
loop_
_entity_poly.entity_id
_entity_poly.type
_entity_poly.pdbx_seq_one_letter_code
_entity_poly.pdbx_strand_id
1 'polypeptide(L)'
;MVNGMNVYTNQLCAGDQLSVERAVYSIHSVSNGYTPEDRLEGFRMQLGVWHTGVKILELLFRRCYYASSSDDECSIMYDRNVINRRNVIEDPHQAYRADKDFLVLEVTARVIFAAYQVLGLSESTSQPKHFPNIFPVSSQGSCKDC
;
A
#
# COMPACT_ATOMS: atom_id res chain seq x y z
N MET A 1 13.63 -29.64 -3.57
CA MET A 1 14.02 -30.32 -4.82
C MET A 1 12.81 -31.08 -5.33
N VAL A 2 12.28 -30.68 -6.49
CA VAL A 2 11.24 -31.44 -7.20
C VAL A 2 11.83 -31.76 -8.58
N ASN A 3 12.04 -33.03 -8.88
CA ASN A 3 12.41 -33.56 -10.21
C ASN A 3 13.70 -33.03 -10.87
N GLY A 4 14.81 -32.87 -10.14
CA GLY A 4 16.15 -32.67 -10.75
C GLY A 4 16.35 -31.37 -11.56
N MET A 5 15.34 -30.48 -11.61
CA MET A 5 15.46 -29.13 -12.14
C MET A 5 15.72 -28.17 -10.98
N ASN A 6 16.75 -27.33 -11.10
CA ASN A 6 16.96 -26.24 -10.14
C ASN A 6 15.80 -25.26 -10.26
N VAL A 7 14.92 -25.25 -9.25
CA VAL A 7 13.85 -24.25 -9.12
C VAL A 7 14.47 -23.04 -8.43
N TYR A 8 14.81 -22.02 -9.20
CA TYR A 8 15.36 -20.77 -8.65
C TYR A 8 14.23 -19.91 -8.08
N THR A 9 14.42 -19.41 -6.86
CA THR A 9 13.55 -18.38 -6.31
C THR A 9 13.91 -17.04 -6.94
N ASN A 10 12.92 -16.23 -7.29
CA ASN A 10 13.19 -14.88 -7.75
C ASN A 10 13.86 -14.09 -6.63
N GLN A 11 15.06 -13.58 -6.89
CA GLN A 11 15.76 -12.70 -5.97
C GLN A 11 15.30 -11.27 -6.22
N LEU A 12 14.68 -10.68 -5.20
CA LEU A 12 14.27 -9.29 -5.23
C LEU A 12 15.49 -8.40 -4.92
N CYS A 13 15.77 -7.45 -5.82
CA CYS A 13 16.83 -6.47 -5.64
C CYS A 13 16.23 -5.07 -5.73
N ALA A 14 16.35 -4.27 -4.67
CA ALA A 14 15.83 -2.91 -4.64
C ALA A 14 16.97 -1.88 -4.68
N GLY A 15 16.81 -0.82 -5.46
CA GLY A 15 17.77 0.29 -5.54
C GLY A 15 17.10 1.59 -5.92
N ASP A 16 17.82 2.71 -5.86
CA ASP A 16 17.33 3.98 -6.41
C ASP A 16 17.19 3.90 -7.95
N GLN A 17 16.60 4.94 -8.55
CA GLN A 17 16.28 4.94 -9.99
C GLN A 17 17.49 4.63 -10.85
N LEU A 18 18.61 5.31 -10.58
CA LEU A 18 19.83 5.16 -11.36
C LEU A 18 20.45 3.77 -11.19
N SER A 19 20.42 3.20 -9.98
CA SER A 19 20.94 1.84 -9.73
C SER A 19 20.09 0.79 -10.43
N VAL A 20 18.77 0.94 -10.42
CA VAL A 20 17.85 0.04 -11.12
C VAL A 20 18.05 0.12 -12.62
N GLU A 21 18.10 1.33 -13.19
CA GLU A 21 18.36 1.52 -14.63
C GLU A 21 19.66 0.84 -15.05
N ARG A 22 20.76 1.09 -14.33
CA ARG A 22 22.08 0.47 -14.61
C ARG A 22 22.04 -1.05 -14.50
N ALA A 23 21.36 -1.60 -13.49
CA ALA A 23 21.23 -3.03 -13.32
C ALA A 23 20.41 -3.67 -14.45
N VAL A 24 19.30 -3.04 -14.87
CA VAL A 24 18.49 -3.49 -15.99
C VAL A 24 19.30 -3.49 -17.29
N TYR A 25 20.08 -2.44 -17.56
CA TYR A 25 20.97 -2.41 -18.72
C TYR A 25 22.03 -3.53 -18.67
N SER A 26 22.59 -3.81 -17.50
CA SER A 26 23.59 -4.88 -17.33
C SER A 26 22.99 -6.26 -17.60
N ILE A 27 21.79 -6.55 -17.07
CA ILE A 27 21.06 -7.81 -17.34
C ILE A 27 20.72 -7.92 -18.82
N HIS A 28 20.25 -6.83 -19.44
CA HIS A 28 19.95 -6.81 -20.86
C HIS A 28 21.19 -7.11 -21.73
N SER A 29 22.37 -6.65 -21.31
CA SER A 29 23.62 -6.84 -22.06
C SER A 29 24.07 -8.30 -22.16
N VAL A 30 23.62 -9.16 -21.23
CA VAL A 30 23.94 -10.60 -21.18
C VAL A 30 22.75 -11.50 -21.53
N SER A 31 21.66 -10.90 -22.04
CA SER A 31 20.41 -11.61 -22.34
C SER A 31 20.54 -12.72 -23.39
N ASN A 32 21.62 -12.76 -24.15
CA ASN A 32 21.93 -13.79 -25.15
C ASN A 32 22.71 -15.00 -24.60
N GLY A 33 22.91 -15.08 -23.27
CA GLY A 33 23.60 -16.19 -22.62
C GLY A 33 22.94 -17.56 -22.89
N TYR A 34 23.77 -18.60 -22.98
CA TYR A 34 23.30 -19.96 -23.26
C TYR A 34 22.60 -20.60 -22.05
N THR A 35 23.04 -20.26 -20.84
CA THR A 35 22.44 -20.74 -19.59
C THR A 35 21.59 -19.65 -18.91
N PRO A 36 20.57 -20.00 -18.11
CA PRO A 36 19.83 -19.05 -17.28
C PRO A 36 20.72 -18.18 -16.38
N GLU A 37 21.81 -18.76 -15.88
CA GLU A 37 22.80 -18.09 -15.06
C GLU A 37 23.56 -17.01 -15.86
N ASP A 38 23.96 -17.34 -17.10
CA ASP A 38 24.59 -16.36 -18.01
C ASP A 38 23.63 -15.22 -18.38
N ARG A 39 22.33 -15.51 -18.47
CA ARG A 39 21.28 -14.50 -18.74
C ARG A 39 20.85 -13.72 -17.51
N LEU A 40 21.39 -14.04 -16.33
CA LEU A 40 20.97 -13.48 -15.03
C LEU A 40 19.45 -13.60 -14.80
N GLU A 41 18.85 -14.69 -15.27
CA GLU A 41 17.42 -14.96 -15.06
C GLU A 41 17.13 -15.16 -13.56
N GLY A 42 16.04 -14.56 -13.08
CA GLY A 42 15.62 -14.64 -11.67
C GLY A 42 15.93 -13.41 -10.83
N PHE A 43 16.75 -12.46 -11.32
CA PHE A 43 16.91 -11.15 -10.68
C PHE A 43 15.75 -10.22 -11.05
N ARG A 44 14.92 -9.86 -10.06
CA ARG A 44 13.86 -8.86 -10.23
C ARG A 44 14.28 -7.55 -9.58
N MET A 45 14.67 -6.59 -10.42
CA MET A 45 14.94 -5.22 -9.97
C MET A 45 13.64 -4.50 -9.60
N GLN A 46 13.64 -3.82 -8.46
CA GLN A 46 12.56 -2.95 -8.03
C GLN A 46 13.09 -1.58 -7.65
N LEU A 47 12.31 -0.56 -7.96
CA LEU A 47 12.62 0.79 -7.54
C LEU A 47 12.36 0.93 -6.03
N GLY A 48 13.43 1.11 -5.27
CA GLY A 48 13.43 1.45 -3.85
C GLY A 48 13.47 2.96 -3.65
N VAL A 49 12.33 3.64 -3.78
CA VAL A 49 12.22 5.09 -3.50
C VAL A 49 12.12 5.40 -2.00
N TRP A 50 12.93 4.72 -1.16
CA TRP A 50 12.85 4.86 0.31
C TRP A 50 12.92 6.33 0.75
N HIS A 51 13.87 7.10 0.22
CA HIS A 51 14.00 8.54 0.53
C HIS A 51 12.75 9.35 0.16
N THR A 52 12.16 9.12 -1.01
CA THR A 52 10.93 9.79 -1.42
C THR A 52 9.76 9.41 -0.51
N GLY A 53 9.65 8.13 -0.16
CA GLY A 53 8.65 7.62 0.76
C GLY A 53 8.76 8.24 2.14
N VAL A 54 9.98 8.34 2.69
CA VAL A 54 10.23 8.99 3.98
C VAL A 54 9.88 10.48 3.91
N LYS A 55 10.22 11.18 2.81
CA LYS A 55 9.91 12.61 2.68
C LYS A 55 8.42 12.91 2.62
N ILE A 56 7.64 12.09 1.92
CA ILE A 56 6.18 12.20 1.91
C ILE A 56 5.63 11.97 3.33
N LEU A 57 6.12 10.95 4.01
CA LEU A 57 5.69 10.60 5.36
C LEU A 57 6.02 11.70 6.37
N GLU A 58 7.21 12.29 6.28
CA GLU A 58 7.66 13.44 7.07
C GLU A 58 6.74 14.66 6.90
N LEU A 59 6.33 14.97 5.66
CA LEU A 59 5.39 16.06 5.40
C LEU A 59 4.00 15.81 6.00
N LEU A 60 3.49 14.58 5.88
CA LEU A 60 2.19 14.20 6.44
C LEU A 60 2.21 14.20 7.97
N PHE A 61 3.24 13.63 8.59
CA PHE A 61 3.38 13.61 10.04
C PHE A 61 3.53 15.02 10.58
N ARG A 62 4.36 15.87 9.95
CA ARG A 62 4.47 17.28 10.34
C ARG A 62 3.12 18.02 10.31
N ARG A 63 2.20 17.64 9.41
CA ARG A 63 0.91 18.31 9.25
C ARG A 63 -0.19 17.75 10.15
N CYS A 64 -0.15 16.45 10.46
CA CYS A 64 -1.26 15.71 11.06
C CYS A 64 -0.90 14.98 12.35
N TYR A 65 0.38 14.90 12.70
CA TYR A 65 0.91 14.19 13.87
C TYR A 65 1.62 15.19 14.79
N TYR A 66 0.91 15.69 15.80
CA TYR A 66 1.45 16.62 16.78
C TYR A 66 1.04 16.19 18.18
N ALA A 67 1.99 16.10 19.11
CA ALA A 67 1.76 15.53 20.44
C ALA A 67 0.62 16.20 21.23
N SER A 68 0.37 17.49 20.99
CA SER A 68 -0.74 18.21 21.63
C SER A 68 -2.13 17.80 21.16
N SER A 69 -2.25 17.00 20.08
CA SER A 69 -3.54 16.40 19.65
C SER A 69 -3.83 15.05 20.30
N SER A 70 -3.12 14.67 21.37
CA SER A 70 -3.40 13.42 22.07
C SER A 70 -4.84 13.29 22.54
N ASP A 71 -5.50 14.42 22.78
CA ASP A 71 -6.85 14.51 23.33
C ASP A 71 -7.89 14.88 22.26
N ASP A 72 -7.44 15.21 21.04
CA ASP A 72 -8.31 15.52 19.91
C ASP A 72 -8.79 14.21 19.26
N GLU A 73 -10.04 13.84 19.50
CA GLU A 73 -10.65 12.67 18.86
C GLU A 73 -10.53 12.78 17.32
N CYS A 74 -10.17 11.68 16.67
CA CYS A 74 -9.89 11.61 15.23
C CYS A 74 -8.60 12.33 14.78
N SER A 75 -7.67 12.63 15.70
CA SER A 75 -6.28 12.94 15.33
C SER A 75 -5.45 11.66 15.17
N ILE A 76 -4.39 11.72 14.35
CA ILE A 76 -3.47 10.59 14.16
C ILE A 76 -2.78 10.21 15.50
N MET A 77 -2.53 11.18 16.37
CA MET A 77 -1.96 10.96 17.70
C MET A 77 -2.91 10.27 18.66
N TYR A 78 -4.18 10.68 18.68
CA TYR A 78 -5.23 10.03 19.45
C TYR A 78 -5.40 8.57 19.00
N ASP A 79 -5.53 8.35 17.69
CA ASP A 79 -5.70 7.02 17.10
C ASP A 79 -4.52 6.09 17.42
N ARG A 80 -3.28 6.61 17.40
CA ARG A 80 -2.07 5.87 17.80
C ARG A 80 -2.17 5.37 19.24
N ASN A 81 -2.64 6.23 20.15
CA ASN A 81 -2.75 5.92 21.56
C ASN A 81 -3.85 4.89 21.82
N VAL A 82 -5.01 5.04 21.19
CA VAL A 82 -6.14 4.09 21.30
C VAL A 82 -5.76 2.70 20.79
N ILE A 83 -5.08 2.62 19.65
CA ILE A 83 -4.61 1.34 19.06
C ILE A 83 -3.36 0.81 19.79
N ASN A 84 -2.77 1.60 20.70
CA ASN A 84 -1.54 1.29 21.43
C ASN A 84 -0.35 0.98 20.50
N ARG A 85 -0.24 1.72 19.38
CA ARG A 85 0.79 1.56 18.35
C ARG A 85 2.08 2.33 18.74
N ARG A 86 2.74 1.87 19.82
CA ARG A 86 3.89 2.57 20.44
C ARG A 86 5.16 2.66 19.59
N ASN A 87 5.28 1.82 18.56
CA ASN A 87 6.41 1.84 17.62
C ASN A 87 6.33 2.95 16.57
N VAL A 88 5.20 3.67 16.49
CA VAL A 88 5.05 4.86 15.65
C VAL A 88 5.67 6.04 16.38
N ILE A 89 6.50 6.82 15.69
CA ILE A 89 7.21 7.97 16.25
C ILE A 89 7.05 9.19 15.35
N GLU A 90 7.47 10.35 15.84
CA GLU A 90 7.36 11.61 15.09
C GLU A 90 8.34 11.69 13.91
N ASP A 91 9.52 11.07 14.02
CA ASP A 91 10.57 11.07 12.99
C ASP A 91 10.53 9.80 12.11
N PRO A 92 10.01 9.88 10.87
CA PRO A 92 9.86 8.70 10.03
C PRO A 92 11.17 8.16 9.45
N HIS A 93 12.29 8.88 9.59
CA HIS A 93 13.60 8.33 9.20
C HIS A 93 14.02 7.20 10.13
N GLN A 94 13.64 7.28 11.41
CA GLN A 94 14.00 6.30 12.43
C GLN A 94 13.04 5.10 12.48
N ALA A 95 11.76 5.28 12.11
CA ALA A 95 10.77 4.20 12.13
C ALA A 95 9.90 4.09 10.87
N TYR A 96 10.50 4.35 9.69
CA TYR A 96 9.82 4.37 8.39
C TYR A 96 8.75 3.27 8.18
N ARG A 97 9.08 2.02 8.47
CA ARG A 97 8.15 0.90 8.27
C ARG A 97 6.93 1.01 9.19
N ALA A 98 7.16 1.26 10.48
CA ALA A 98 6.09 1.36 11.45
C ALA A 98 5.15 2.53 11.13
N ASP A 99 5.71 3.68 10.81
CA ASP A 99 4.99 4.91 10.52
C ASP A 99 4.21 4.81 9.20
N LYS A 100 4.82 4.22 8.16
CA LYS A 100 4.16 3.98 6.88
C LYS A 100 2.97 3.02 7.05
N ASP A 101 3.17 1.90 7.73
CA ASP A 101 2.11 0.91 7.92
C ASP A 101 0.96 1.48 8.76
N PHE A 102 1.27 2.35 9.73
CA PHE A 102 0.27 3.04 10.53
C PHE A 102 -0.53 4.07 9.72
N LEU A 103 0.13 4.87 8.88
CA LEU A 103 -0.55 5.80 7.99
C LEU A 103 -1.50 5.07 7.03
N VAL A 104 -1.08 3.93 6.46
CA VAL A 104 -1.94 3.12 5.59
C VAL A 104 -3.17 2.61 6.35
N LEU A 105 -2.99 2.17 7.60
CA LEU A 105 -4.10 1.75 8.46
C LEU A 105 -5.09 2.89 8.71
N GLU A 106 -4.58 4.07 9.07
CA GLU A 106 -5.39 5.27 9.36
C GLU A 106 -6.23 5.68 8.14
N VAL A 107 -5.61 5.79 6.96
CA VAL A 107 -6.31 6.18 5.73
C VAL A 107 -7.36 5.13 5.37
N THR A 108 -7.01 3.85 5.47
CA THR A 108 -7.93 2.74 5.17
C THR A 108 -9.13 2.77 6.11
N ALA A 109 -8.90 2.96 7.42
CA ALA A 109 -9.97 3.04 8.40
C ALA A 109 -10.91 4.21 8.12
N ARG A 110 -10.38 5.38 7.77
CA ARG A 110 -11.19 6.58 7.43
C ARG A 110 -11.99 6.40 6.15
N VAL A 111 -11.42 5.75 5.12
CA VAL A 111 -12.14 5.42 3.89
C VAL A 111 -13.28 4.44 4.16
N ILE A 112 -13.04 3.41 4.98
CA ILE A 112 -14.08 2.46 5.39
C ILE A 112 -15.19 3.17 6.18
N PHE A 113 -14.82 4.02 7.15
CA PHE A 113 -15.79 4.80 7.92
C PHE A 113 -16.64 5.72 7.03
N ALA A 114 -16.01 6.44 6.10
CA ALA A 114 -16.73 7.26 5.12
C ALA A 114 -17.69 6.42 4.27
N ALA A 115 -17.28 5.22 3.84
CA ALA A 115 -18.15 4.31 3.10
C ALA A 115 -19.34 3.85 3.94
N TYR A 116 -19.16 3.58 5.24
CA TYR A 116 -20.26 3.23 6.14
C TYR A 116 -21.30 4.35 6.22
N GLN A 117 -20.83 5.59 6.38
CA GLN A 117 -21.71 6.76 6.44
C GLN A 117 -22.48 6.97 5.13
N VAL A 118 -21.80 6.84 3.98
CA VAL A 118 -22.43 7.01 2.67
C VAL A 118 -23.45 5.90 2.37
N LEU A 119 -23.16 4.65 2.76
CA LEU A 119 -24.02 3.50 2.49
C LEU A 119 -25.10 3.26 3.56
N GLY A 120 -25.08 4.03 4.66
CA GLY A 120 -26.00 3.87 5.79
C GLY A 120 -25.79 2.57 6.58
N LEU A 121 -24.54 2.10 6.66
CA LEU A 121 -24.14 0.90 7.39
C LEU A 121 -23.83 1.24 8.85
N SER A 122 -24.41 0.47 9.78
CA SER A 122 -24.12 0.59 11.22
C SER A 122 -23.13 -0.47 11.71
N GLU A 123 -23.11 -1.63 11.06
CA GLU A 123 -22.29 -2.79 11.43
C GLU A 123 -21.70 -3.44 10.17
N SER A 124 -20.61 -4.18 10.34
CA SER A 124 -19.90 -4.84 9.24
C SER A 124 -20.70 -5.94 8.53
N THR A 125 -21.71 -6.49 9.21
CA THR A 125 -22.62 -7.51 8.68
C THR A 125 -23.92 -6.92 8.14
N SER A 126 -24.15 -5.62 8.30
CA SER A 126 -25.39 -4.97 7.88
C SER A 126 -25.44 -4.77 6.36
N GLN A 127 -26.65 -4.79 5.79
CA GLN A 127 -26.84 -4.49 4.37
C GLN A 127 -26.90 -2.98 4.12
N PRO A 128 -26.36 -2.48 3.00
CA PRO A 128 -26.42 -1.06 2.64
C PRO A 128 -27.86 -0.58 2.54
N LYS A 129 -28.16 0.55 3.19
CA LYS A 129 -29.47 1.22 3.11
C LYS A 129 -29.53 2.24 1.99
N HIS A 130 -28.38 2.80 1.63
CA HIS A 130 -28.23 3.78 0.57
C HIS A 130 -27.39 3.20 -0.56
N PHE A 131 -27.97 3.11 -1.75
CA PHE A 131 -27.26 2.76 -2.96
C PHE A 131 -26.99 4.06 -3.74
N PRO A 132 -25.73 4.50 -3.86
CA PRO A 132 -25.43 5.63 -4.74
C PRO A 132 -25.74 5.19 -6.18
N ASN A 133 -26.71 5.85 -6.80
CA ASN A 133 -27.08 5.63 -8.21
C ASN A 133 -25.93 6.08 -9.11
N ILE A 134 -24.94 5.22 -9.32
CA ILE A 134 -23.77 5.50 -10.18
C ILE A 134 -24.07 5.22 -11.67
N PHE A 135 -25.24 4.66 -11.98
CA PHE A 135 -25.71 4.50 -13.36
C PHE A 135 -27.04 5.24 -13.55
N PRO A 136 -27.20 6.05 -14.62
CA PRO A 136 -28.54 6.38 -15.07
C PRO A 136 -29.23 5.06 -15.41
N VAL A 137 -30.34 4.77 -14.72
CA VAL A 137 -31.21 3.65 -15.06
C VAL A 137 -31.75 3.91 -16.47
N SER A 138 -31.05 3.43 -17.50
CA SER A 138 -31.68 3.24 -18.80
C SER A 138 -32.67 2.10 -18.62
N SER A 139 -33.92 2.50 -18.39
CA SER A 139 -35.15 1.70 -18.46
C SER A 139 -35.13 0.36 -17.70
N GLN A 140 -35.96 0.29 -16.66
CA GLN A 140 -36.54 -0.98 -16.21
C GLN A 140 -37.20 -1.67 -17.41
N GLY A 141 -36.48 -2.60 -18.04
CA GLY A 141 -37.05 -3.60 -18.90
C GLY A 141 -37.85 -4.55 -18.04
N SER A 142 -39.17 -4.35 -18.03
CA SER A 142 -40.15 -5.32 -17.54
C SER A 142 -39.91 -6.67 -18.24
N CYS A 143 -39.19 -7.59 -17.61
CA CYS A 143 -39.28 -9.00 -17.96
C CYS A 143 -40.56 -9.54 -17.32
N LYS A 144 -41.68 -9.32 -18.01
CA LYS A 144 -42.91 -10.09 -17.82
C LYS A 144 -42.96 -11.06 -18.98
N ASP A 145 -42.61 -12.31 -18.72
CA ASP A 145 -43.08 -13.52 -19.40
C ASP A 145 -42.46 -14.73 -18.68
N CYS A 146 -43.16 -15.18 -17.64
CA CYS A 146 -43.14 -16.53 -17.06
C CYS A 146 -44.59 -16.87 -16.71
#